data_AF-A0A4P5P7T7-F1
#
_entry.id   AF-A0A4P5P7T7-F1
#
_cell.length_a   1.000
_cell.length_b   1.000
_cell.length_c   1.000
_cell.angle_alpha   90.00
_cell.angle_beta   90.00
_cell.angle_gamma   90.00
#
_symmetry.space_group_name_H-M   'P 1'
#
loop_
_entity.id
_entity.type
_entity.pdbx_description
1 polymer ?
#
loop_
_entity_poly.entity_id
_entity_poly.type
_entity_poly.pdbx_seq_one_letter_code
_entity_poly.pdbx_strand_id
1 'polypeptide(L)'
;MKKKSSLSTLLGIFLVVAGLGIFSLRFLAPKTIAIPSSFANEANHYLSTSGQDMTLLLQTDPAWGQTPYGSGSETNDLATNGCAITSLAMVLSYYQKRTVLPTEILEWSQDRYYVEGSGTAWSIFPDFADRYQLSCQDLGLDASQIQDRLNQNQPIILSVKPGEFTTIGHIMVIKKDLTSDQIIVYDPNDSPEKEHFKTRYALEPLLAQSVHAWSFAPI
;
A
#
# COMPACT_ATOMS: atom_id res chain seq x y z
N MET A 1 -51.78 -1.40 43.21
CA MET A 1 -51.79 -2.06 44.54
C MET A 1 -50.74 -3.19 44.56
N LYS A 2 -50.49 -3.77 45.74
CA LYS A 2 -49.64 -4.94 46.08
C LYS A 2 -49.78 -6.12 45.06
N LYS A 3 -48.85 -7.08 44.87
CA LYS A 3 -47.66 -7.48 45.68
C LYS A 3 -46.64 -8.35 44.88
N LYS A 4 -45.41 -8.43 45.42
CA LYS A 4 -44.36 -9.50 45.42
C LYS A 4 -44.89 -10.96 45.29
N SER A 5 -44.11 -11.99 44.91
CA SER A 5 -42.72 -12.16 44.38
C SER A 5 -42.61 -13.59 43.74
N SER A 6 -41.52 -14.39 43.62
CA SER A 6 -40.25 -14.60 44.38
C SER A 6 -39.18 -15.36 43.56
N LEU A 7 -37.97 -15.51 44.14
CA LEU A 7 -36.81 -16.30 43.67
C LEU A 7 -36.66 -17.58 44.53
N SER A 8 -36.08 -18.68 43.99
CA SER A 8 -35.66 -19.85 44.79
C SER A 8 -34.47 -20.59 44.19
N THR A 9 -33.44 -20.84 45.00
CA THR A 9 -32.19 -21.55 44.65
C THR A 9 -32.14 -22.99 45.18
N LEU A 10 -31.50 -23.87 44.41
CA LEU A 10 -30.95 -25.20 44.78
C LEU A 10 -29.84 -25.45 43.76
N LEU A 11 -28.53 -25.42 44.07
CA LEU A 11 -27.75 -26.05 45.14
C LEU A 11 -27.79 -27.59 45.09
N GLY A 12 -26.97 -28.15 44.20
CA GLY A 12 -26.52 -29.55 44.26
C GLY A 12 -25.00 -29.58 44.37
N ILE A 13 -24.48 -30.14 45.46
CA ILE A 13 -23.04 -30.36 45.66
C ILE A 13 -22.81 -31.87 45.64
N PHE A 14 -21.85 -32.32 44.84
CA PHE A 14 -21.13 -33.58 45.06
C PHE A 14 -19.63 -33.37 44.80
N LEU A 15 -18.81 -34.25 45.34
CA LEU A 15 -17.41 -34.00 45.71
C LEU A 15 -16.51 -35.19 45.34
N VAL A 16 -15.18 -35.00 45.42
CA VAL A 16 -14.13 -36.05 45.55
C VAL A 16 -13.85 -36.90 44.26
N VAL A 17 -12.60 -37.15 43.82
CA VAL A 17 -11.26 -36.62 44.20
C VAL A 17 -10.22 -36.85 43.08
N ALA A 18 -9.08 -36.15 43.20
CA ALA A 18 -7.78 -36.23 42.49
C ALA A 18 -7.46 -37.33 41.45
N GLY A 19 -6.73 -36.91 40.41
CA GLY A 19 -5.86 -37.75 39.57
C GLY A 19 -4.70 -36.92 39.02
N LEU A 20 -3.45 -37.35 39.23
CA LEU A 20 -2.24 -36.61 38.82
C LEU A 20 -2.03 -36.69 37.30
N GLY A 21 -1.81 -35.53 36.66
CA GLY A 21 -1.69 -35.45 35.20
C GLY A 21 -1.16 -34.13 34.67
N ILE A 22 -0.01 -33.65 35.18
CA ILE A 22 0.68 -32.48 34.59
C ILE A 22 1.40 -32.91 33.29
N PHE A 23 0.62 -33.30 32.28
CA PHE A 23 1.06 -33.21 30.89
C PHE A 23 0.73 -31.81 30.40
N SER A 24 1.71 -30.91 30.51
CA SER A 24 1.68 -29.64 29.81
C SER A 24 1.73 -29.94 28.31
N LEU A 25 0.54 -30.05 27.69
CA LEU A 25 0.41 -29.89 26.25
C LEU A 25 0.97 -28.52 25.92
N ARG A 26 2.22 -28.52 25.44
CA ARG A 26 2.79 -27.35 24.78
C ARG A 26 1.85 -27.06 23.64
N PHE A 27 1.12 -25.95 23.72
CA PHE A 27 0.50 -25.35 22.55
C PHE A 27 1.63 -25.00 21.59
N LEU A 28 1.96 -25.97 20.72
CA LEU A 28 2.49 -25.69 19.41
C LEU A 28 1.37 -24.94 18.69
N ALA A 29 1.28 -23.63 18.95
CA ALA A 29 0.66 -22.72 18.01
C ALA A 29 1.23 -23.08 16.63
N PRO A 30 0.39 -23.30 15.62
CA PRO A 30 0.89 -23.64 14.29
C PRO A 30 1.88 -22.55 13.91
N LYS A 31 3.08 -22.94 13.43
CA LYS A 31 4.02 -21.96 12.88
C LYS A 31 3.25 -21.19 11.80
N THR A 32 2.99 -19.92 12.05
CA THR A 32 2.51 -18.98 11.06
C THR A 32 3.65 -18.76 10.07
N ILE A 33 3.80 -19.70 9.14
CA ILE A 33 4.53 -19.50 7.90
C ILE A 33 3.68 -18.50 7.11
N ALA A 34 3.83 -17.22 7.44
CA ALA A 34 3.39 -16.14 6.58
C ALA A 34 4.24 -16.25 5.31
N ILE A 35 3.69 -16.93 4.30
CA ILE A 35 4.26 -16.92 2.96
C ILE A 35 4.04 -15.49 2.45
N PRO A 36 5.10 -14.69 2.21
CA PRO A 36 4.93 -13.36 1.66
C PRO A 36 4.31 -13.49 0.26
N SER A 37 3.50 -12.52 -0.17
CA SER A 37 2.63 -12.69 -1.35
C SER A 37 3.43 -13.16 -2.58
N SER A 38 3.06 -14.31 -3.14
CA SER A 38 3.86 -14.96 -4.19
C SER A 38 4.01 -14.06 -5.41
N PHE A 39 2.95 -13.34 -5.76
CA PHE A 39 2.91 -12.38 -6.85
C PHE A 39 3.86 -11.17 -6.64
N ALA A 40 3.90 -10.53 -5.47
CA ALA A 40 4.83 -9.41 -5.25
C ALA A 40 6.29 -9.89 -5.27
N ASN A 41 6.57 -11.11 -4.79
CA ASN A 41 7.90 -11.70 -4.87
C ASN A 41 8.29 -12.03 -6.32
N GLU A 42 7.37 -12.60 -7.11
CA GLU A 42 7.58 -12.88 -8.53
C GLU A 42 7.78 -11.60 -9.35
N ALA A 43 6.95 -10.57 -9.12
CA ALA A 43 7.06 -9.27 -9.77
C ALA A 43 8.40 -8.59 -9.49
N ASN A 44 8.83 -8.57 -8.23
CA ASN A 44 10.14 -8.01 -7.86
C ASN A 44 11.32 -8.88 -8.33
N HIS A 45 11.16 -10.20 -8.45
CA HIS A 45 12.15 -11.07 -9.07
C HIS A 45 12.30 -10.78 -10.58
N TYR A 46 11.17 -10.63 -11.30
CA TYR A 46 11.16 -10.21 -12.70
C TYR A 46 11.79 -8.82 -12.89
N LEU A 47 11.41 -7.82 -12.07
CA LEU A 47 11.95 -6.46 -12.15
C LEU A 47 13.47 -6.43 -11.93
N SER A 48 13.95 -7.08 -10.87
CA SER A 48 15.39 -7.12 -10.55
C SER A 48 16.21 -7.92 -11.57
N THR A 49 15.70 -9.06 -12.08
CA THR A 49 16.37 -9.80 -13.17
C THR A 49 16.28 -9.08 -14.52
N SER A 50 15.28 -8.22 -14.72
CA SER A 50 15.18 -7.27 -15.84
C SER A 50 16.00 -5.99 -15.61
N GLY A 51 16.92 -5.96 -14.65
CA GLY A 51 17.86 -4.86 -14.42
C GLY A 51 17.28 -3.61 -13.77
N GLN A 52 16.08 -3.67 -13.19
CA GLN A 52 15.43 -2.51 -12.55
C GLN A 52 15.88 -2.33 -11.10
N ASP A 53 15.90 -1.09 -10.63
CA ASP A 53 16.46 -0.61 -9.35
C ASP A 53 15.39 -0.15 -8.34
N MET A 54 14.11 -0.47 -8.60
CA MET A 54 12.96 -0.06 -7.81
C MET A 54 12.06 -1.27 -7.48
N THR A 55 11.48 -1.26 -6.28
CA THR A 55 10.65 -2.33 -5.74
C THR A 55 9.16 -2.00 -5.88
N LEU A 56 8.38 -2.94 -6.41
CA LEU A 56 6.92 -2.90 -6.39
C LEU A 56 6.40 -3.29 -4.99
N LEU A 57 5.56 -2.45 -4.40
CA LEU A 57 4.81 -2.74 -3.18
C LEU A 57 3.31 -2.69 -3.51
N LEU A 58 2.56 -3.69 -3.06
CA LEU A 58 1.12 -3.78 -3.30
C LEU A 58 0.33 -3.33 -2.07
N GLN A 59 -0.64 -2.45 -2.23
CA GLN A 59 -1.54 -2.00 -1.16
C GLN A 59 -2.40 -3.17 -0.62
N THR A 60 -2.60 -4.19 -1.47
CA THR A 60 -3.38 -5.42 -1.23
C THR A 60 -2.58 -6.56 -0.58
N ASP A 61 -1.28 -6.39 -0.28
CA ASP A 61 -0.47 -7.46 0.34
C ASP A 61 -1.04 -7.87 1.72
N PRO A 62 -1.23 -9.18 2.00
CA PRO A 62 -1.83 -9.64 3.26
C PRO A 62 -1.04 -9.28 4.52
N ALA A 63 0.23 -8.84 4.43
CA ALA A 63 1.01 -8.37 5.57
C ALA A 63 0.60 -6.99 6.10
N TRP A 64 -0.09 -6.16 5.29
CA TRP A 64 -0.55 -4.83 5.71
C TRP A 64 -1.89 -4.37 5.12
N GLY A 65 -2.43 -5.01 4.08
CA GLY A 65 -3.63 -4.54 3.38
C GLY A 65 -4.87 -4.37 4.26
N GLN A 66 -5.02 -5.19 5.30
CA GLN A 66 -6.11 -5.10 6.30
C GLN A 66 -5.84 -4.06 7.41
N THR A 67 -4.76 -3.28 7.33
CA THR A 67 -4.47 -2.21 8.30
C THR A 67 -5.49 -1.08 8.10
N PRO A 68 -6.19 -0.62 9.14
CA PRO A 68 -7.20 0.43 9.00
C PRO A 68 -6.64 1.73 8.42
N TYR A 69 -7.35 2.30 7.45
CA TYR A 69 -7.09 3.63 6.89
C TYR A 69 -8.39 4.23 6.36
N GLY A 70 -8.81 5.35 6.96
CA GLY A 70 -10.04 6.05 6.64
C GLY A 70 -11.29 5.63 7.42
N SER A 71 -12.43 6.20 7.03
CA SER A 71 -13.74 5.92 7.62
C SER A 71 -14.88 6.29 6.65
N GLY A 72 -16.10 5.79 6.89
CA GLY A 72 -17.30 6.10 6.09
C GLY A 72 -17.66 5.06 5.01
N SER A 73 -16.67 4.32 4.51
CA SER A 73 -16.87 3.20 3.55
C SER A 73 -17.27 1.89 4.24
N GLU A 74 -17.69 0.88 3.46
CA GLU A 74 -17.85 -0.51 3.94
C GLU A 74 -16.50 -1.16 4.30
N THR A 75 -15.43 -0.83 3.55
CA THR A 75 -14.05 -1.21 3.84
C THR A 75 -13.18 0.04 3.96
N ASN A 76 -12.40 0.13 5.04
CA ASN A 76 -11.57 1.29 5.38
C ASN A 76 -10.16 0.81 5.77
N ASP A 77 -9.43 0.32 4.78
CA ASP A 77 -8.12 -0.30 4.96
C ASP A 77 -7.14 0.09 3.85
N LEU A 78 -5.86 -0.29 3.98
CA LEU A 78 -4.84 -0.02 2.96
C LEU A 78 -5.14 -0.74 1.63
N ALA A 79 -5.76 -1.92 1.65
CA ALA A 79 -6.15 -2.63 0.43
C ALA A 79 -7.15 -1.81 -0.41
N THR A 80 -8.09 -1.12 0.25
CA THR A 80 -9.09 -0.26 -0.39
C THR A 80 -8.53 1.14 -0.72
N ASN A 81 -7.94 1.81 0.27
CA ASN A 81 -7.67 3.25 0.23
C ASN A 81 -6.18 3.61 0.08
N GLY A 82 -5.27 2.64 0.17
CA GLY A 82 -3.84 2.85 0.40
C GLY A 82 -2.96 3.14 -0.83
N CYS A 83 -3.52 3.52 -1.97
CA CYS A 83 -2.78 3.71 -3.22
C CYS A 83 -1.68 4.80 -3.12
N ALA A 84 -2.02 5.97 -2.56
CA ALA A 84 -1.06 7.04 -2.32
C ALA A 84 -0.02 6.67 -1.25
N ILE A 85 -0.47 6.08 -0.14
CA ILE A 85 0.38 5.63 0.98
C ILE A 85 1.44 4.61 0.50
N THR A 86 1.01 3.66 -0.34
CA THR A 86 1.90 2.63 -0.92
C THR A 86 2.83 3.22 -1.98
N SER A 87 2.35 4.15 -2.81
CA SER A 87 3.18 4.88 -3.78
C SER A 87 4.28 5.69 -3.11
N LEU A 88 3.96 6.38 -2.01
CA LEU A 88 4.94 7.10 -1.18
C LEU A 88 5.97 6.16 -0.54
N ALA A 89 5.54 4.97 -0.08
CA ALA A 89 6.46 3.95 0.45
C ALA A 89 7.42 3.43 -0.63
N MET A 90 6.96 3.23 -1.87
CA MET A 90 7.83 2.87 -3.00
C MET A 90 8.84 3.98 -3.32
N VAL A 91 8.41 5.23 -3.39
CA VAL A 91 9.31 6.39 -3.61
C VAL A 91 10.35 6.53 -2.49
N LEU A 92 9.95 6.39 -1.22
CA LEU A 92 10.88 6.48 -0.11
C LEU A 92 11.85 5.29 -0.08
N SER A 93 11.39 4.08 -0.44
CA SER A 93 12.25 2.89 -0.58
C SER A 93 13.35 3.13 -1.62
N TYR A 94 12.96 3.67 -2.77
CA TYR A 94 13.90 3.99 -3.85
C TYR A 94 14.98 4.98 -3.42
N TYR A 95 14.66 6.01 -2.61
CA TYR A 95 15.64 6.99 -2.16
C TYR A 95 16.47 6.54 -0.95
N GLN A 96 15.87 5.85 0.03
CA GLN A 96 16.58 5.38 1.23
C GLN A 96 17.34 4.06 1.02
N LYS A 97 17.23 3.42 -0.16
CA LYS A 97 17.88 2.15 -0.53
C LYS A 97 17.65 1.02 0.49
N ARG A 98 16.43 1.00 1.05
CA ARG A 98 15.87 -0.02 1.94
C ARG A 98 14.41 -0.25 1.56
N THR A 99 13.80 -1.34 2.03
CA THR A 99 12.33 -1.41 2.05
C THR A 99 11.78 -0.40 3.06
N VAL A 100 10.78 0.37 2.63
CA VAL A 100 9.86 1.15 3.47
C VAL A 100 8.51 0.49 3.36
N LEU A 101 7.88 0.16 4.48
CA LEU A 101 6.53 -0.42 4.47
C LEU A 101 5.46 0.67 4.34
N PRO A 102 4.31 0.43 3.67
CA PRO A 102 3.19 1.37 3.64
C PRO A 102 2.69 1.75 5.04
N THR A 103 2.86 0.86 6.02
CA THR A 103 2.57 1.12 7.43
C THR A 103 3.48 2.18 8.07
N GLU A 104 4.73 2.38 7.61
CA GLU A 104 5.58 3.48 8.11
C GLU A 104 5.06 4.85 7.66
N ILE A 105 4.53 4.91 6.44
CA ILE A 105 3.92 6.14 5.89
C ILE A 105 2.59 6.40 6.60
N LEU A 106 1.77 5.36 6.80
CA LEU A 106 0.51 5.44 7.55
C LEU A 106 0.72 5.83 9.03
N GLU A 107 1.78 5.34 9.69
CA GLU A 107 2.08 5.71 11.09
C GLU A 107 2.39 7.21 11.21
N TRP A 108 3.13 7.79 10.25
CA TRP A 108 3.34 9.24 10.20
C TRP A 108 2.10 10.02 9.76
N SER A 109 1.37 9.56 8.74
CA SER A 109 0.28 10.32 8.13
C SER A 109 -0.99 10.26 8.98
N GLN A 110 -1.28 9.10 9.58
CA GLN A 110 -2.59 8.73 10.13
C GLN A 110 -3.70 9.03 9.10
N ASP A 111 -4.95 9.20 9.55
CA ASP A 111 -6.07 9.64 8.71
C ASP A 111 -6.02 11.14 8.34
N ARG A 112 -4.94 11.90 8.64
CA ARG A 112 -4.89 13.36 8.39
C ARG A 112 -5.18 13.78 6.95
N TYR A 113 -4.87 12.89 6.00
CA TYR A 113 -5.07 13.12 4.56
C TYR A 113 -6.15 12.20 3.97
N TYR A 114 -6.87 11.43 4.80
CA TYR A 114 -7.96 10.61 4.29
C TYR A 114 -9.11 11.49 3.78
N VAL A 115 -9.69 11.12 2.64
CA VAL A 115 -10.86 11.78 2.06
C VAL A 115 -11.89 10.72 1.70
N GLU A 116 -13.06 10.81 2.30
CA GLU A 116 -14.19 9.89 2.08
C GLU A 116 -14.52 9.78 0.58
N GLY A 117 -14.63 8.55 0.08
CA GLY A 117 -14.86 8.24 -1.34
C GLY A 117 -13.73 8.63 -2.31
N SER A 118 -12.63 9.25 -1.85
CA SER A 118 -11.53 9.73 -2.71
C SER A 118 -10.14 9.19 -2.32
N GLY A 119 -10.02 8.46 -1.21
CA GLY A 119 -8.76 7.88 -0.74
C GLY A 119 -7.91 8.89 0.01
N THR A 120 -6.94 9.53 -0.67
CA THR A 120 -5.92 10.39 -0.04
C THR A 120 -5.81 11.76 -0.71
N ALA A 121 -5.87 12.82 0.08
CA ALA A 121 -5.66 14.20 -0.34
C ALA A 121 -4.21 14.45 -0.81
N TRP A 122 -4.05 15.12 -1.95
CA TRP A 122 -2.75 15.40 -2.56
C TRP A 122 -1.84 16.33 -1.74
N SER A 123 -2.36 16.99 -0.70
CA SER A 123 -1.55 17.70 0.29
C SER A 123 -0.58 16.79 1.06
N ILE A 124 -0.77 15.47 1.02
CA ILE A 124 0.20 14.51 1.57
C ILE A 124 1.56 14.60 0.87
N PHE A 125 1.62 14.97 -0.41
CA PHE A 125 2.85 14.93 -1.21
C PHE A 125 3.92 15.96 -0.76
N PRO A 126 3.63 17.28 -0.65
CA PRO A 126 4.60 18.23 -0.08
C PRO A 126 4.92 17.91 1.39
N ASP A 127 3.91 17.62 2.22
CA ASP A 127 4.10 17.31 3.65
C ASP A 127 4.99 16.07 3.89
N PHE A 128 4.90 15.06 3.01
CA PHE A 128 5.77 13.88 3.00
C PHE A 128 7.21 14.27 2.64
N ALA A 129 7.40 15.13 1.65
CA ALA A 129 8.72 15.52 1.21
C ALA A 129 9.46 16.28 2.32
N ASP A 130 8.81 17.27 2.94
CA ASP A 130 9.29 17.98 4.12
C ASP A 130 9.59 17.01 5.28
N ARG A 131 8.71 16.04 5.53
CA ARG A 131 8.89 15.02 6.59
C ARG A 131 10.13 14.16 6.39
N TYR A 132 10.47 13.82 5.14
CA TYR A 132 11.52 12.85 4.80
C TYR A 132 12.77 13.46 4.15
N GLN A 133 12.92 14.79 4.18
CA GLN A 133 14.08 15.53 3.63
C GLN A 133 14.26 15.31 2.12
N LEU A 134 13.12 15.29 1.41
CA LEU A 134 13.05 15.32 -0.05
C LEU A 134 12.47 16.68 -0.48
N SER A 135 12.85 17.13 -1.67
CA SER A 135 12.04 18.09 -2.42
C SER A 135 10.78 17.40 -2.97
N CYS A 136 9.69 18.15 -3.08
CA CYS A 136 8.53 17.81 -3.91
C CYS A 136 8.43 18.84 -5.02
N GLN A 137 8.28 18.38 -6.26
CA GLN A 137 7.91 19.22 -7.38
C GLN A 137 6.59 18.74 -7.98
N ASP A 138 5.59 19.63 -7.96
CA ASP A 138 4.38 19.49 -8.75
C ASP A 138 4.70 19.70 -10.24
N LEU A 139 4.29 18.76 -11.08
CA LEU A 139 4.57 18.76 -12.52
C LEU A 139 3.31 19.00 -13.37
N GLY A 140 2.12 19.09 -12.75
CA GLY A 140 0.84 19.06 -13.46
C GLY A 140 0.77 17.86 -14.42
N LEU A 141 0.71 18.14 -15.73
CA LEU A 141 0.91 17.17 -16.80
C LEU A 141 1.90 17.70 -17.86
N ASP A 142 2.93 18.44 -17.43
CA ASP A 142 3.99 18.93 -18.32
C ASP A 142 4.86 17.77 -18.79
N ALA A 143 4.63 17.32 -20.02
CA ALA A 143 5.33 16.20 -20.64
C ALA A 143 6.86 16.43 -20.72
N SER A 144 7.33 17.67 -20.86
CA SER A 144 8.77 17.97 -20.90
C SER A 144 9.39 17.78 -19.53
N GLN A 145 8.78 18.37 -18.49
CA GLN A 145 9.31 18.25 -17.13
C GLN A 145 9.21 16.81 -16.62
N ILE A 146 8.13 16.09 -16.92
CA ILE A 146 7.98 14.65 -16.60
C ILE A 146 9.06 13.84 -17.32
N GLN A 147 9.30 14.07 -18.61
CA GLN A 147 10.35 13.39 -19.37
C GLN A 147 11.76 13.69 -18.84
N ASP A 148 12.03 14.93 -18.38
CA ASP A 148 13.30 15.33 -17.76
C ASP A 148 13.55 14.63 -16.42
N ARG A 149 12.52 14.45 -15.59
CA ARG A 149 12.61 13.72 -14.31
C ARG A 149 12.82 12.22 -14.56
N LEU A 150 12.12 11.63 -15.53
CA LEU A 150 12.32 10.24 -15.98
C LEU A 150 13.74 10.01 -16.50
N ASN A 151 14.30 10.95 -17.29
CA ASN A 151 15.67 10.86 -17.79
C ASN A 151 16.73 11.04 -16.69
N GLN A 152 16.39 11.65 -15.56
CA GLN A 152 17.20 11.69 -14.33
C GLN A 152 17.03 10.43 -13.46
N ASN A 153 16.37 9.38 -13.97
CA ASN A 153 16.06 8.13 -13.25
C ASN A 153 15.21 8.34 -11.98
N GLN A 154 14.41 9.40 -11.91
CA GLN A 154 13.57 9.70 -10.75
C GLN A 154 12.20 9.02 -10.90
N PRO A 155 11.65 8.39 -9.84
CA PRO A 155 10.26 7.95 -9.81
C PRO A 155 9.31 9.14 -9.72
N ILE A 156 8.16 9.01 -10.38
CA ILE A 156 7.12 10.05 -10.46
C ILE A 156 5.81 9.42 -10.01
N ILE A 157 5.10 10.07 -9.09
CA ILE A 157 3.73 9.68 -8.73
C ILE A 157 2.78 10.27 -9.77
N LEU A 158 1.94 9.44 -10.37
CA LEU A 158 0.82 9.85 -11.20
C LEU A 158 -0.50 9.67 -10.46
N SER A 159 -1.40 10.63 -10.63
CA SER A 159 -2.83 10.44 -10.46
C SER A 159 -3.46 10.15 -11.83
N VAL A 160 -4.22 9.06 -11.94
CA VAL A 160 -4.91 8.64 -13.18
C VAL A 160 -6.41 8.57 -12.98
N LYS A 161 -7.17 8.78 -14.07
CA LYS A 161 -8.64 8.68 -14.11
C LYS A 161 -9.08 7.29 -14.61
N PRO A 162 -10.38 6.97 -14.67
CA PRO A 162 -10.87 5.71 -15.24
C PRO A 162 -10.28 5.42 -16.62
N GLY A 163 -9.80 4.19 -16.81
CA GLY A 163 -9.02 3.77 -17.97
C GLY A 163 -8.42 2.38 -17.78
N GLU A 164 -7.19 2.19 -18.25
CA GLU A 164 -6.44 0.92 -18.21
C GLU A 164 -6.16 0.42 -16.78
N PHE A 165 -5.78 1.32 -15.87
CA PHE A 165 -5.27 0.97 -14.54
C PHE A 165 -6.37 0.88 -13.45
N THR A 166 -7.52 1.51 -13.68
CA THR A 166 -8.57 1.75 -12.67
C THR A 166 -9.93 2.06 -13.30
N THR A 167 -11.02 1.78 -12.57
CA THR A 167 -12.40 2.10 -12.97
C THR A 167 -12.94 3.39 -12.36
N ILE A 168 -12.29 3.96 -11.33
CA ILE A 168 -12.75 5.15 -10.59
C ILE A 168 -11.74 6.29 -10.57
N GLY A 169 -10.45 5.97 -10.60
CA GLY A 169 -9.34 6.88 -10.30
C GLY A 169 -8.30 6.15 -9.45
N HIS A 170 -7.03 6.57 -9.50
CA HIS A 170 -5.95 5.86 -8.80
C HIS A 170 -4.68 6.69 -8.65
N ILE A 171 -3.82 6.31 -7.70
CA ILE A 171 -2.46 6.83 -7.53
C ILE A 171 -1.47 5.69 -7.75
N MET A 172 -0.51 5.88 -8.66
CA MET A 172 0.53 4.89 -8.99
C MET A 172 1.89 5.56 -9.21
N VAL A 173 2.97 4.78 -9.24
CA VAL A 173 4.31 5.29 -9.55
C VAL A 173 4.70 4.91 -10.99
N ILE A 174 5.37 5.80 -11.71
CA ILE A 174 6.07 5.48 -12.96
C ILE A 174 7.56 5.75 -12.82
N LYS A 175 8.37 5.02 -13.58
CA LYS A 175 9.82 5.24 -13.68
C LYS A 175 10.32 4.81 -15.06
N LYS A 176 11.41 5.43 -15.53
CA LYS A 176 12.11 4.98 -16.74
C LYS A 176 12.67 3.57 -16.55
N ASP A 177 12.53 2.75 -17.58
CA ASP A 177 13.19 1.46 -17.73
C ASP A 177 14.71 1.66 -17.82
N LEU A 178 15.50 0.97 -16.99
CA LEU A 178 16.96 1.05 -17.07
C LEU A 178 17.58 0.40 -18.33
N THR A 179 16.77 -0.28 -19.15
CA THR A 179 17.19 -1.02 -20.34
C THR A 179 16.64 -0.45 -21.66
N SER A 180 15.79 0.58 -21.62
CA SER A 180 15.19 1.20 -22.81
C SER A 180 14.80 2.67 -22.58
N ASP A 181 14.29 3.35 -23.62
CA ASP A 181 13.68 4.68 -23.47
C ASP A 181 12.19 4.63 -23.05
N GLN A 182 11.67 3.46 -22.68
CA GLN A 182 10.29 3.27 -22.27
C GLN A 182 10.09 3.42 -20.75
N ILE A 183 8.83 3.40 -20.32
CA ILE A 183 8.39 3.59 -18.94
C ILE A 183 7.82 2.29 -18.38
N ILE A 184 8.12 2.01 -17.12
CA ILE A 184 7.50 0.94 -16.32
C ILE A 184 6.52 1.58 -15.32
N VAL A 185 5.34 0.99 -15.21
CA VAL A 185 4.34 1.33 -14.20
C VAL A 185 4.53 0.42 -12.99
N TYR A 186 4.59 1.04 -11.81
CA TYR A 186 4.62 0.38 -10.50
C TYR A 186 3.26 0.68 -9.85
N ASP A 187 2.27 -0.14 -10.20
CA ASP A 187 0.89 0.00 -9.74
C ASP A 187 0.75 -0.61 -8.33
N PRO A 188 0.42 0.16 -7.26
CA PRO A 188 0.19 -0.42 -5.94
C PRO A 188 -1.04 -1.33 -5.87
N ASN A 189 -1.88 -1.35 -6.89
CA ASN A 189 -3.03 -2.24 -7.07
C ASN A 189 -2.85 -3.16 -8.30
N ASP A 190 -1.59 -3.51 -8.64
CA ASP A 190 -1.28 -4.53 -9.66
C ASP A 190 -1.73 -5.93 -9.19
N SER A 191 -1.98 -6.83 -10.13
CA SER A 191 -2.47 -8.19 -9.86
C SER A 191 -2.05 -9.18 -10.95
N PRO A 192 -2.15 -10.51 -10.73
CA PRO A 192 -1.82 -11.53 -11.73
C PRO A 192 -2.61 -11.43 -13.06
N GLU A 193 -3.73 -10.70 -13.06
CA GLU A 193 -4.56 -10.44 -14.23
C GLU A 193 -4.15 -9.16 -15.00
N LYS A 194 -3.38 -8.27 -14.36
CA LYS A 194 -2.94 -6.97 -14.88
C LYS A 194 -1.49 -7.00 -15.37
N GLU A 195 -0.59 -7.36 -14.45
CA GLU A 195 0.87 -7.38 -14.59
C GLU A 195 1.49 -6.13 -15.26
N HIS A 196 1.03 -4.93 -14.90
CA HIS A 196 1.46 -3.67 -15.53
C HIS A 196 2.99 -3.47 -15.46
N PHE A 197 3.65 -3.99 -14.43
CA PHE A 197 5.11 -4.00 -14.29
C PHE A 197 5.88 -4.75 -15.39
N LYS A 198 5.23 -5.67 -16.13
CA LYS A 198 5.82 -6.39 -17.28
C LYS A 198 5.73 -5.57 -18.58
N THR A 199 4.77 -4.66 -18.68
CA THR A 199 4.54 -3.82 -19.86
C THR A 199 5.62 -2.74 -19.99
N ARG A 200 5.75 -2.17 -21.19
CA ARG A 200 6.62 -1.01 -21.48
C ARG A 200 5.83 0.07 -22.19
N TYR A 201 5.66 1.18 -21.50
CA TYR A 201 4.79 2.28 -21.90
C TYR A 201 5.56 3.40 -22.61
N ALA A 202 4.88 4.11 -23.50
CA ALA A 202 5.30 5.44 -23.94
C ALA A 202 4.65 6.50 -23.03
N LEU A 203 5.23 7.70 -22.96
CA LEU A 203 4.77 8.76 -22.06
C LEU A 203 3.37 9.28 -22.43
N GLU A 204 3.12 9.57 -23.71
CA GLU A 204 1.84 10.13 -24.19
C GLU A 204 0.60 9.29 -23.80
N PRO A 205 0.54 7.95 -24.00
CA PRO A 205 -0.57 7.12 -23.51
C PRO A 205 -0.78 7.14 -22.00
N LEU A 206 0.27 7.36 -21.19
CA LEU A 206 0.13 7.50 -19.73
C LEU A 206 -0.46 8.87 -19.38
N LEU A 207 0.07 9.95 -19.97
CA LEU A 207 -0.43 11.31 -19.72
C LEU A 207 -1.88 11.50 -20.21
N ALA A 208 -2.24 10.88 -21.34
CA ALA A 208 -3.62 10.85 -21.84
C ALA A 208 -4.61 10.22 -20.84
N GLN A 209 -4.17 9.27 -20.00
CA GLN A 209 -4.96 8.65 -18.92
C GLN A 209 -4.79 9.36 -17.56
N SER A 210 -3.80 10.24 -17.44
CA SER A 210 -3.48 10.95 -16.19
C SER A 210 -4.41 12.14 -15.92
N VAL A 211 -4.31 12.62 -14.68
CA VAL A 211 -4.93 13.85 -14.16
C VAL A 211 -3.84 14.81 -13.67
N HIS A 212 -2.82 14.29 -12.96
CA HIS A 212 -1.77 15.09 -12.33
C HIS A 212 -0.51 14.26 -12.02
N ALA A 213 0.65 14.90 -11.83
CA ALA A 213 1.93 14.24 -11.56
C ALA A 213 2.81 15.02 -10.54
N TRP A 214 3.57 14.28 -9.73
CA TRP A 214 4.57 14.83 -8.79
C TRP A 214 5.88 14.04 -8.85
N SER A 215 7.00 14.74 -8.80
CA SER A 215 8.33 14.14 -8.62
C SER A 215 8.95 14.52 -7.29
N PHE A 216 9.82 13.64 -6.79
CA PHE A 216 10.57 13.84 -5.55
C PHE A 216 12.05 13.63 -5.81
N ALA A 217 12.92 14.38 -5.13
CA ALA A 217 14.37 14.19 -5.17
C ALA A 217 15.01 14.60 -3.84
N PRO A 218 16.15 13.99 -3.41
CA PRO A 218 16.89 14.42 -2.22
C PRO A 218 17.29 15.90 -2.28
N ILE A 219 17.43 16.51 -1.09
CA ILE A 219 17.91 17.89 -0.88
C ILE A 219 19.43 17.89 -0.64
#